data_AF-A0AAN7RND5-F1
#
_entry.id   AF-A0AAN7RND5-F1
#
_cell.length_a   1.000
_cell.length_b   1.000
_cell.length_c   1.000
_cell.angle_alpha   90.00
_cell.angle_beta   90.00
_cell.angle_gamma   90.00
#
_symmetry.space_group_name_H-M   'P 1'
#
loop_
_entity.id
_entity.type
_entity.pdbx_description
1 polymer ?
#
loop_
_entity_poly.entity_id
_entity_poly.type
_entity_poly.pdbx_seq_one_letter_code
_entity_poly.pdbx_strand_id
1 'polypeptide(L)'
;MNTEENQGNPLAPARLYGWSDVEFAPKGPLPPLPRKRRRASKCFVYILLWLVVQAAISLVVALVVIRVETPRLRLADVAVKSLRHDSFTSPPSLNAILVANVSVKNKNFGAFRFNNGSSISVVYAGHPIGERVPIEAGRVRARHTGKVMNVTIQVKSDWLGADVAAKNLSGDLSSGMVRVSTYASLRGRIRVWGIVRRRTSDMNCTIALNLNSSSVQYVRCT
;
A
#
# COMPACT_ATOMS: atom_id res chain seq x y z
N MET A 1 27.10 9.21 42.12
CA MET A 1 26.96 7.95 42.87
C MET A 1 25.77 8.15 43.79
N ASN A 2 24.81 7.21 43.74
CA ASN A 2 23.56 7.18 44.52
C ASN A 2 23.88 7.16 46.04
N THR A 3 22.98 7.35 47.01
CA THR A 3 21.64 6.74 47.23
C THR A 3 21.01 7.35 48.50
N GLU A 4 19.70 7.11 48.63
CA GLU A 4 18.81 6.93 49.82
C GLU A 4 19.45 6.86 51.23
N GLU A 5 18.78 7.17 52.34
CA GLU A 5 17.49 6.66 52.85
C GLU A 5 17.13 7.46 54.13
N ASN A 6 15.85 7.58 54.52
CA ASN A 6 15.50 8.02 55.88
C ASN A 6 14.30 7.23 56.42
N GLN A 7 14.42 6.77 57.66
CA GLN A 7 13.67 5.67 58.26
C GLN A 7 12.93 6.13 59.53
N GLY A 8 11.70 5.64 59.72
CA GLY A 8 11.11 5.40 61.05
C GLY A 8 9.71 5.99 61.33
N ASN A 9 8.69 5.11 61.39
CA ASN A 9 7.35 5.35 61.97
C ASN A 9 7.32 5.03 63.49
N PRO A 10 6.31 5.52 64.24
CA PRO A 10 5.39 4.58 64.92
C PRO A 10 3.90 4.98 64.97
N LEU A 11 3.08 4.06 65.50
CA LEU A 11 1.62 3.85 65.36
C LEU A 11 0.71 4.65 66.33
N ALA A 12 -0.60 4.65 66.02
CA ALA A 12 -1.73 5.34 66.67
C ALA A 12 -2.27 4.70 67.98
N PRO A 13 -3.18 5.39 68.71
CA PRO A 13 -4.23 4.74 69.50
C PRO A 13 -5.66 5.00 68.97
N ALA A 14 -6.61 4.18 69.43
CA ALA A 14 -8.00 4.09 69.00
C ALA A 14 -9.00 4.29 70.15
N ARG A 15 -10.30 4.42 69.77
CA ARG A 15 -11.57 4.29 70.55
C ARG A 15 -12.08 5.52 71.29
N LEU A 16 -13.39 5.72 71.55
CA LEU A 16 -14.72 5.29 71.08
C LEU A 16 -15.71 5.98 72.07
N TYR A 17 -16.96 6.23 71.67
CA TYR A 17 -18.08 6.79 72.47
C TYR A 17 -17.99 8.29 72.82
N GLY A 18 -19.06 9.07 72.78
CA GLY A 18 -20.49 8.81 72.56
C GLY A 18 -21.28 10.09 72.88
N TRP A 19 -22.60 9.94 72.93
CA TRP A 19 -23.60 10.88 73.49
C TRP A 19 -24.47 11.62 72.48
N SER A 20 -25.60 10.98 72.19
CA SER A 20 -26.79 11.53 71.54
C SER A 20 -27.69 12.11 72.61
N ASP A 21 -27.75 13.45 72.72
CA ASP A 21 -28.79 14.12 73.49
C ASP A 21 -30.02 14.31 72.62
N VAL A 22 -31.05 13.55 72.99
CA VAL A 22 -32.42 13.69 72.54
C VAL A 22 -33.01 14.87 73.32
N GLU A 23 -33.07 16.04 72.70
CA GLU A 23 -33.85 17.16 73.23
C GLU A 23 -35.19 17.25 72.50
N PHE A 24 -36.25 16.89 73.22
CA PHE A 24 -37.64 16.89 72.80
C PHE A 24 -38.25 18.30 73.01
N ALA A 25 -38.55 19.03 71.93
CA ALA A 25 -39.71 19.94 71.75
C ALA A 25 -39.57 20.80 70.47
N PRO A 26 -40.64 21.40 69.92
CA PRO A 26 -41.95 20.86 69.52
C PRO A 26 -42.14 20.92 67.98
N LYS A 27 -43.20 20.28 67.46
CA LYS A 27 -43.57 20.23 66.03
C LYS A 27 -43.89 21.62 65.47
N GLY A 28 -42.90 22.30 64.89
CA GLY A 28 -43.11 23.34 63.87
C GLY A 28 -43.20 22.71 62.47
N PRO A 29 -43.85 23.35 61.48
CA PRO A 29 -43.82 22.86 60.10
C PRO A 29 -42.36 22.82 59.62
N LEU A 30 -41.89 21.66 59.14
CA LEU A 30 -40.58 21.60 58.48
C LEU A 30 -40.54 22.62 57.33
N PRO A 31 -39.47 23.40 57.16
CA PRO A 31 -39.28 24.17 55.94
C PRO A 31 -39.24 23.19 54.75
N PRO A 32 -39.90 23.50 53.63
CA PRO A 32 -39.85 22.61 52.47
C PRO A 32 -38.39 22.41 52.08
N LEU A 33 -37.94 21.16 52.07
CA LEU A 33 -36.62 20.77 51.56
C LEU A 33 -36.41 21.46 50.20
N PRO A 34 -35.24 22.07 49.95
CA PRO A 34 -35.00 22.76 48.69
C PRO A 34 -35.22 21.75 47.56
N ARG A 35 -36.32 21.94 46.84
CA ARG A 35 -36.74 21.12 45.71
C ARG A 35 -35.61 21.23 44.68
N LYS A 36 -34.72 20.23 44.66
CA LYS A 36 -33.51 20.21 43.81
C LYS A 36 -33.95 20.45 42.38
N ARG A 37 -33.85 21.71 41.95
CA ARG A 37 -34.41 22.21 40.70
C ARG A 37 -33.71 21.43 39.60
N ARG A 38 -34.41 20.47 38.97
CA ARG A 38 -33.90 19.66 37.86
C ARG A 38 -33.59 20.58 36.67
N ARG A 39 -32.44 21.25 36.68
CA ARG A 39 -31.86 21.99 35.55
C ARG A 39 -31.14 21.02 34.60
N ALA A 40 -31.74 19.86 34.34
CA ALA A 40 -31.15 18.81 33.53
C ALA A 40 -31.93 18.58 32.23
N SER A 41 -32.59 19.59 31.64
CA SER A 41 -33.37 19.37 30.41
C SER A 41 -32.72 19.88 29.12
N LYS A 42 -31.74 20.80 29.20
CA LYS A 42 -31.07 21.34 28.00
C LYS A 42 -29.73 20.66 27.70
N CYS A 43 -29.00 20.18 28.71
CA CYS A 43 -27.69 19.53 28.52
C CYS A 43 -27.79 18.22 27.70
N PHE A 44 -28.80 17.38 27.96
CA PHE A 44 -29.00 16.14 27.20
C PHE A 44 -29.28 16.39 25.73
N VAL A 45 -29.99 17.47 25.38
CA VAL A 45 -30.26 17.82 23.98
C VAL A 45 -28.95 18.16 23.27
N TYR A 46 -28.06 18.93 23.89
CA TYR A 46 -26.74 19.24 23.33
C TYR A 46 -25.85 18.00 23.21
N ILE A 47 -25.87 17.11 24.20
CA ILE A 47 -25.12 15.84 24.14
C ILE A 47 -25.63 14.95 23.00
N LEU A 48 -26.95 14.80 22.88
CA LEU A 48 -27.56 14.02 21.80
C LEU A 48 -27.24 14.63 20.43
N LEU A 49 -27.33 15.95 20.29
CA LEU A 49 -26.96 16.63 19.04
C LEU A 49 -25.48 16.40 18.69
N TRP A 50 -24.57 16.54 19.66
CA TRP A 50 -23.15 16.28 19.46
C TRP A 50 -22.88 14.83 19.04
N LEU A 51 -23.54 13.86 19.67
CA LEU A 51 -23.44 12.44 19.29
C LEU A 51 -23.92 12.19 17.86
N VAL A 52 -25.03 12.81 17.44
CA VAL A 52 -25.54 12.68 16.06
C VAL A 52 -24.54 13.26 15.06
N VAL A 53 -23.97 14.44 15.33
CA VAL A 53 -22.94 15.04 14.47
C VAL A 53 -21.69 14.16 14.41
N GLN A 54 -21.22 13.68 15.57
CA GLN A 54 -20.04 12.81 15.65
C GLN A 54 -20.27 11.49 14.90
N ALA A 55 -21.48 10.91 15.00
CA ALA A 55 -21.86 9.71 14.27
C ALA A 55 -21.82 9.96 12.75
N ALA A 56 -22.43 11.06 12.27
CA ALA A 56 -22.41 11.43 10.86
C ALA A 56 -20.97 11.62 10.32
N ILE A 57 -20.10 12.32 11.07
CA ILE A 57 -18.69 12.50 10.71
C ILE A 57 -17.98 11.13 10.65
N SER A 58 -18.16 10.30 11.66
CA SER A 58 -17.52 8.98 11.72
C SER A 58 -17.96 8.07 10.57
N LEU A 59 -19.22 8.15 10.15
CA LEU A 59 -19.76 7.42 9.01
C LEU A 59 -19.09 7.87 7.71
N VAL A 60 -18.98 9.19 7.48
CA VAL A 60 -18.32 9.73 6.29
C VAL A 60 -16.84 9.31 6.26
N VAL A 61 -16.13 9.43 7.38
CA VAL A 61 -14.73 9.00 7.49
C VAL A 61 -14.58 7.51 7.22
N ALA A 62 -15.44 6.67 7.79
CA ALA A 62 -15.43 5.24 7.55
C ALA A 62 -15.64 4.92 6.07
N LEU A 63 -16.62 5.55 5.42
CA LEU A 63 -16.88 5.36 3.99
C LEU A 63 -15.66 5.71 3.15
N VAL A 64 -15.00 6.83 3.43
CA VAL A 64 -13.80 7.28 2.70
C VAL A 64 -12.62 6.33 2.92
N VAL A 65 -12.37 5.93 4.17
CA VAL A 65 -11.23 5.07 4.53
C VAL A 65 -11.40 3.65 3.98
N ILE A 66 -12.63 3.11 4.00
CA ILE A 66 -12.94 1.76 3.50
C ILE A 66 -12.88 1.66 1.98
N ARG A 67 -12.95 2.78 1.24
CA ARG A 67 -12.80 2.76 -0.23
C ARG A 67 -11.38 2.34 -0.61
N VAL A 68 -11.24 1.11 -1.12
CA VAL A 68 -9.95 0.56 -1.58
C VAL A 68 -9.83 0.68 -3.11
N GLU A 69 -8.94 1.56 -3.57
CA GLU A 69 -8.45 1.69 -4.96
C GLU A 69 -7.39 0.63 -5.26
N THR A 70 -7.26 0.21 -6.52
CA THR A 70 -6.14 -0.61 -6.98
C THR A 70 -4.84 0.21 -6.87
N PRO A 71 -3.77 -0.33 -6.24
CA PRO A 71 -2.45 0.29 -6.32
C PRO A 71 -2.03 0.43 -7.78
N ARG A 72 -1.25 1.46 -8.10
CA ARG A 72 -0.78 1.69 -9.47
C ARG A 72 0.68 1.27 -9.59
N LEU A 73 0.94 0.27 -10.41
CA LEU A 73 2.27 -0.11 -10.82
C LEU A 73 2.77 0.87 -11.88
N ARG A 74 4.03 1.30 -11.77
CA ARG A 74 4.64 2.26 -12.69
C ARG A 74 6.05 1.85 -13.04
N LEU A 75 6.37 1.88 -14.32
CA LEU A 75 7.73 1.82 -14.80
C LEU A 75 8.37 3.20 -14.57
N ALA A 76 9.40 3.25 -13.72
CA ALA A 76 10.11 4.47 -13.39
C ALA A 76 11.24 4.73 -14.40
N ASP A 77 12.02 3.69 -14.72
CA ASP A 77 13.13 3.79 -15.65
C ASP A 77 13.46 2.42 -16.26
N VAL A 78 14.11 2.41 -17.42
CA VAL A 78 14.63 1.20 -18.06
C VAL A 78 15.99 1.50 -18.67
N ALA A 79 16.98 0.70 -18.30
CA ALA A 79 18.32 0.75 -18.86
C ALA A 79 18.62 -0.53 -19.64
N VAL A 80 19.38 -0.40 -20.74
CA VAL A 80 19.96 -1.53 -21.45
C VAL A 80 21.31 -1.83 -20.81
N LYS A 81 21.48 -3.05 -20.28
CA LYS A 81 22.76 -3.50 -19.72
C LYS A 81 23.62 -4.19 -20.78
N SER A 82 23.00 -4.98 -21.64
CA SER A 82 23.66 -5.55 -22.81
C SER A 82 22.65 -5.72 -23.93
N LEU A 83 23.13 -5.57 -25.16
CA LEU A 83 22.34 -5.81 -26.35
C LEU A 83 23.29 -6.37 -27.41
N ARG A 84 22.98 -7.56 -27.90
CA ARG A 84 23.69 -8.27 -28.96
C ARG A 84 22.66 -8.73 -29.97
N HIS A 85 22.96 -8.53 -31.24
CA HIS A 85 22.04 -8.89 -32.30
C HIS A 85 22.82 -9.29 -33.54
N ASP A 86 22.26 -10.19 -34.32
CA ASP A 86 22.80 -10.61 -35.60
C ASP A 86 21.64 -10.84 -36.59
N SER A 87 21.62 -10.04 -37.64
CA SER A 87 20.61 -10.12 -38.70
C SER A 87 20.96 -11.14 -39.78
N PHE A 88 22.21 -11.59 -39.83
CA PHE A 88 22.75 -12.45 -40.89
C PHE A 88 22.66 -13.94 -40.54
N THR A 89 22.39 -14.28 -39.27
CA THR A 89 22.10 -15.66 -38.88
C THR A 89 20.73 -16.11 -39.37
N SER A 90 20.58 -17.41 -39.63
CA SER A 90 19.30 -18.04 -39.97
C SER A 90 18.94 -19.08 -38.89
N PRO A 91 18.01 -18.78 -37.96
CA PRO A 91 17.23 -17.56 -37.83
C PRO A 91 18.03 -16.36 -37.26
N PRO A 92 17.55 -15.12 -37.48
CA PRO A 92 18.19 -13.92 -36.91
C PRO A 92 18.15 -13.96 -35.38
N SER A 93 19.18 -13.42 -34.73
CA SER A 93 19.34 -13.49 -33.28
C SER A 93 19.27 -12.13 -32.59
N LEU A 94 18.63 -12.09 -31.42
CA LEU A 94 18.54 -10.93 -30.55
C LEU A 94 18.66 -11.39 -29.10
N ASN A 95 19.69 -10.90 -28.41
CA ASN A 95 19.96 -11.15 -27.01
C ASN A 95 20.15 -9.82 -26.28
N ALA A 96 19.23 -9.49 -25.38
CA ALA A 96 19.31 -8.25 -24.61
C ALA A 96 19.06 -8.49 -23.11
N ILE A 97 19.75 -7.73 -22.27
CA ILE A 97 19.52 -7.67 -20.84
C ILE A 97 19.06 -6.26 -20.51
N LEU A 98 17.82 -6.15 -20.06
CA LEU A 98 17.19 -4.89 -19.65
C LEU A 98 17.11 -4.86 -18.13
N VAL A 99 17.40 -3.70 -17.53
CA VAL A 99 17.20 -3.46 -16.10
C VAL A 99 16.08 -2.45 -15.98
N ALA A 100 14.95 -2.92 -15.46
CA ALA A 100 13.75 -2.12 -15.27
C ALA A 100 13.57 -1.74 -13.81
N ASN A 101 13.33 -0.46 -13.59
CA ASN A 101 13.06 0.13 -12.29
C ASN A 101 11.56 0.34 -12.16
N VAL A 102 10.91 -0.42 -11.28
CA VAL A 102 9.44 -0.42 -11.14
C VAL A 102 9.05 0.13 -9.76
N SER A 103 8.05 1.01 -9.71
CA SER A 103 7.54 1.59 -8.46
C SER A 103 6.05 1.29 -8.28
N VAL A 104 5.60 1.22 -7.04
CA VAL A 104 4.22 0.88 -6.70
C VAL A 104 3.59 2.02 -5.91
N LYS A 105 2.65 2.75 -6.51
CA LYS A 105 1.92 3.83 -5.84
C LYS A 105 0.68 3.29 -5.13
N ASN A 106 0.68 3.32 -3.81
CA ASN A 106 -0.47 2.95 -2.98
C ASN A 106 -1.20 4.21 -2.47
N LYS A 107 -2.41 4.46 -2.98
CA LYS A 107 -3.26 5.57 -2.51
C LYS A 107 -4.17 5.22 -1.32
N ASN A 108 -4.19 3.95 -0.92
CA ASN A 108 -5.10 3.46 0.11
C ASN A 108 -4.60 3.79 1.51
N PHE A 109 -5.53 3.88 2.46
CA PHE A 109 -5.22 4.03 3.89
C PHE A 109 -4.71 2.75 4.56
N GLY A 110 -4.70 1.63 3.83
CA GLY A 110 -4.10 0.37 4.27
C GLY A 110 -2.77 0.11 3.57
N ALA A 111 -1.88 -0.63 4.23
CA ALA A 111 -0.68 -1.12 3.58
C ALA A 111 -1.03 -2.18 2.52
N PHE A 112 -0.44 -2.06 1.33
CA PHE A 112 -0.52 -3.07 0.29
C PHE A 112 0.60 -4.09 0.49
N ARG A 113 0.26 -5.37 0.65
CA ARG A 113 1.21 -6.48 0.75
C ARG A 113 1.03 -7.37 -0.47
N PHE A 114 2.09 -7.56 -1.25
CA PHE A 114 2.09 -8.41 -2.43
C PHE A 114 3.00 -9.63 -2.19
N ASN A 115 2.68 -10.73 -2.86
CA ASN A 115 3.34 -12.02 -2.68
C ASN A 115 4.06 -12.47 -3.96
N ASN A 116 4.75 -13.61 -3.87
CA ASN A 116 5.53 -14.23 -4.96
C ASN A 116 4.71 -14.64 -6.20
N GLY A 117 3.39 -14.44 -6.20
CA GLY A 117 2.55 -14.62 -7.39
C GLY A 117 2.59 -13.44 -8.36
N SER A 118 3.52 -12.50 -8.14
CA SER A 118 3.74 -11.32 -8.96
C SER A 118 4.86 -11.59 -9.96
N SER A 119 4.69 -11.20 -11.22
CA SER A 119 5.67 -11.52 -12.26
C SER A 119 5.69 -10.48 -13.38
N ILE A 120 6.81 -10.43 -14.09
CA ILE A 120 7.00 -9.66 -15.31
C ILE A 120 7.25 -10.63 -16.46
N SER A 121 6.65 -10.35 -17.61
CA SER A 121 6.84 -11.10 -18.84
C SER A 121 7.14 -10.14 -19.99
N VAL A 122 7.90 -10.60 -20.96
CA VAL A 122 8.26 -9.83 -22.15
C VAL A 122 7.81 -10.58 -23.39
N VAL A 123 7.24 -9.83 -24.32
CA VAL A 123 6.58 -10.32 -25.52
C VAL A 123 7.07 -9.51 -26.71
N TYR A 124 7.39 -10.19 -27.80
CA TYR A 124 7.70 -9.60 -29.10
C TYR A 124 6.78 -10.21 -30.14
N ALA A 125 6.17 -9.38 -30.98
CA ALA A 125 5.21 -9.83 -32.01
C ALA A 125 4.16 -10.84 -31.50
N GLY A 126 3.67 -10.64 -30.27
CA GLY A 126 2.69 -11.54 -29.63
C GLY A 126 3.25 -12.81 -28.98
N HIS A 127 4.56 -13.07 -29.08
CA HIS A 127 5.22 -14.27 -28.56
C HIS A 127 6.14 -13.94 -27.37
N PRO A 128 6.15 -14.77 -26.30
CA PRO A 128 7.03 -14.55 -25.16
C PRO A 128 8.51 -14.77 -25.56
N ILE A 129 9.39 -13.85 -25.16
CA ILE A 129 10.81 -13.83 -25.57
C ILE A 129 11.79 -13.94 -24.40
N GLY A 130 11.32 -14.51 -23.31
CA GLY A 130 12.09 -14.62 -22.08
C GLY A 130 11.26 -15.29 -20.99
N GLU A 131 11.96 -15.67 -19.94
CA GLU A 131 11.32 -16.27 -18.78
C GLU A 131 10.45 -15.25 -18.03
N ARG A 132 9.41 -15.75 -17.37
CA ARG A 132 8.64 -14.93 -16.43
C ARG A 132 9.50 -14.63 -15.22
N VAL A 133 9.87 -13.37 -15.05
CA VAL A 133 10.69 -12.93 -13.91
C VAL A 133 9.77 -12.75 -12.69
N PRO A 134 9.94 -13.54 -11.62
CA PRO A 134 9.16 -13.35 -10.40
C PRO A 134 9.56 -12.05 -9.71
N ILE A 135 8.57 -11.37 -9.13
CA ILE A 135 8.80 -10.19 -8.29
C ILE A 135 8.73 -10.66 -6.83
N GLU A 136 9.79 -10.37 -6.07
CA GLU A 136 9.86 -10.71 -4.65
C GLU A 136 8.68 -10.10 -3.86
N ALA A 137 8.18 -10.84 -2.87
CA ALA A 137 7.14 -10.32 -1.98
C ALA A 137 7.58 -9.03 -1.28
N GLY A 138 6.64 -8.11 -1.11
CA GLY A 138 6.94 -6.82 -0.50
C GLY A 138 5.73 -6.13 0.12
N ARG A 139 5.99 -5.00 0.75
CA ARG A 139 4.99 -4.20 1.45
C ARG A 139 5.15 -2.71 1.15
N VAL A 140 4.08 -2.10 0.66
CA VAL A 140 3.95 -0.65 0.48
C VAL A 140 3.07 -0.08 1.58
N ARG A 141 3.55 0.97 2.27
CA ARG A 141 2.81 1.64 3.33
C ARG A 141 1.53 2.32 2.80
N ALA A 142 0.62 2.65 3.71
CA ALA A 142 -0.58 3.41 3.38
C ALA A 142 -0.19 4.79 2.79
N ARG A 143 -0.92 5.24 1.76
CA ARG A 143 -0.71 6.53 1.07
C ARG A 143 0.75 6.81 0.71
N HIS A 144 1.47 5.77 0.28
CA HIS A 144 2.90 5.84 -0.01
C HIS A 144 3.23 5.23 -1.37
N THR A 145 4.33 5.68 -1.97
CA THR A 145 4.90 5.06 -3.17
C THR A 145 6.05 4.14 -2.76
N GLY A 146 5.87 2.83 -2.91
CA GLY A 146 6.91 1.83 -2.67
C GLY A 146 8.14 2.09 -3.53
N LYS A 147 9.33 1.89 -2.95
CA LYS A 147 10.62 2.10 -3.60
C LYS A 147 10.74 1.33 -4.91
N VAL A 148 11.60 1.86 -5.77
CA VAL A 148 12.04 1.29 -7.04
C VAL A 148 12.55 -0.14 -6.82
N MET A 149 11.88 -1.10 -7.44
CA MET A 149 12.26 -2.51 -7.51
C MET A 149 13.08 -2.69 -8.78
N ASN A 150 14.31 -3.18 -8.65
CA ASN A 150 15.19 -3.43 -9.78
C ASN A 150 14.89 -4.83 -10.30
N VAL A 151 14.34 -4.91 -11.51
CA VAL A 151 14.03 -6.18 -12.16
C VAL A 151 14.92 -6.34 -13.38
N THR A 152 15.70 -7.42 -13.39
CA THR A 152 16.52 -7.76 -14.55
C THR A 152 15.71 -8.66 -15.46
N ILE A 153 15.60 -8.26 -16.72
CA ILE A 153 14.80 -8.90 -17.75
C ILE A 153 15.76 -9.39 -18.82
N GLN A 154 15.71 -10.69 -19.12
CA GLN A 154 16.47 -11.28 -20.22
C GLN A 154 15.54 -11.48 -21.41
N VAL A 155 15.97 -10.95 -22.56
CA VAL A 155 15.32 -11.11 -23.85
C VAL A 155 16.21 -11.99 -24.71
N LYS A 156 15.65 -13.09 -25.21
CA LYS A 156 16.34 -14.03 -26.09
C LYS A 156 15.42 -14.41 -27.25
N SER A 157 15.91 -14.26 -28.48
CA SER A 157 15.22 -14.68 -29.69
C SER A 157 15.07 -16.20 -29.80
N ASP A 158 15.81 -16.99 -29.03
CA ASP A 158 15.73 -18.47 -29.04
C ASP A 158 14.33 -18.99 -28.67
N TRP A 159 13.52 -18.15 -28.01
CA TRP A 159 12.13 -18.44 -27.63
C TRP A 159 11.14 -18.16 -28.77
N LEU A 160 11.56 -17.49 -29.85
CA LEU A 160 10.75 -17.28 -31.04
C LEU A 160 10.76 -18.53 -31.91
N GLY A 161 9.60 -18.85 -32.48
CA GLY A 161 9.55 -19.75 -33.63
C GLY A 161 10.30 -19.17 -34.82
N ALA A 162 10.92 -20.04 -35.62
CA ALA A 162 11.71 -19.65 -36.79
C ALA A 162 10.93 -18.73 -37.75
N ASP A 163 9.64 -18.98 -37.94
CA ASP A 163 8.77 -18.17 -38.80
C ASP A 163 8.62 -16.73 -38.30
N VAL A 164 8.46 -16.54 -36.99
CA VAL A 164 8.29 -15.20 -36.38
C VAL A 164 9.61 -14.44 -36.45
N ALA A 165 10.73 -15.12 -36.23
CA ALA A 165 12.06 -14.53 -36.33
C ALA A 165 12.37 -14.12 -37.78
N ALA A 166 12.12 -14.98 -38.76
CA ALA A 166 12.35 -14.70 -40.16
C ALA A 166 11.44 -13.58 -40.70
N LYS A 167 10.17 -13.53 -40.28
CA LYS A 167 9.18 -12.57 -40.82
C LYS A 167 9.24 -11.20 -40.17
N ASN A 168 9.43 -11.12 -38.85
CA ASN A 168 9.36 -9.85 -38.12
C ASN A 168 10.73 -9.39 -37.64
N LEU A 169 11.48 -10.29 -36.99
CA LEU A 169 12.73 -9.91 -36.31
C LEU A 169 13.81 -9.46 -37.30
N SER A 170 13.94 -10.13 -38.45
CA SER A 170 14.89 -9.74 -39.51
C SER A 170 14.69 -8.29 -39.99
N GLY A 171 13.45 -7.89 -40.23
CA GLY A 171 13.07 -6.55 -40.65
C GLY A 171 13.35 -5.50 -39.56
N ASP A 172 12.96 -5.79 -38.33
CA ASP A 172 13.21 -4.89 -37.19
C ASP A 172 14.72 -4.71 -36.94
N LEU A 173 15.49 -5.79 -37.01
CA LEU A 173 16.95 -5.76 -36.87
C LEU A 173 17.62 -4.93 -37.97
N SER A 174 17.24 -5.15 -39.23
CA SER A 174 17.77 -4.37 -40.37
C SER A 174 17.37 -2.89 -40.33
N SER A 175 16.22 -2.58 -39.72
CA SER A 175 15.80 -1.19 -39.47
C SER A 175 16.56 -0.50 -38.32
N GLY A 176 17.33 -1.26 -37.54
CA GLY A 176 18.08 -0.76 -36.38
C GLY A 176 17.21 -0.52 -35.13
N MET A 177 15.95 -0.96 -35.12
CA MET A 177 15.03 -0.72 -34.02
C MET A 177 14.13 -1.93 -33.73
N VAL A 178 14.06 -2.34 -32.48
CA VAL A 178 13.21 -3.45 -32.02
C VAL A 178 12.25 -2.97 -30.95
N ARG A 179 10.97 -3.32 -31.10
CA ARG A 179 9.92 -2.99 -30.12
C ARG A 179 9.51 -4.22 -29.34
N VAL A 180 9.64 -4.18 -28.02
CA VAL A 180 9.20 -5.24 -27.12
C VAL A 180 8.09 -4.73 -26.21
N SER A 181 7.11 -5.59 -25.93
CA SER A 181 6.04 -5.31 -24.96
C SER A 181 6.31 -6.04 -23.66
N THR A 182 6.08 -5.36 -22.55
CA THR A 182 6.32 -5.87 -21.20
C THR A 182 5.03 -5.82 -20.41
N TYR A 183 4.70 -6.94 -19.79
CA TYR A 183 3.52 -7.10 -18.97
C TYR A 183 3.94 -7.46 -17.56
N ALA A 184 3.58 -6.61 -16.60
CA ALA A 184 3.84 -6.84 -15.19
C ALA A 184 2.52 -6.93 -14.42
N SER A 185 2.42 -7.92 -13.53
CA SER A 185 1.26 -8.12 -12.67
C SER A 185 1.71 -8.29 -11.23
N LEU A 186 1.21 -7.43 -10.34
CA LEU A 186 1.39 -7.53 -8.89
C LEU A 186 0.10 -7.96 -8.22
N ARG A 187 0.11 -9.13 -7.60
CA ARG A 187 -1.02 -9.66 -6.83
C ARG A 187 -0.80 -9.40 -5.35
N GLY A 188 -1.78 -8.77 -4.70
CA GLY A 188 -1.65 -8.46 -3.29
C GLY A 188 -2.96 -8.21 -2.56
N ARG A 189 -2.82 -7.82 -1.29
CA ARG A 189 -3.92 -7.55 -0.38
C ARG A 189 -3.71 -6.25 0.37
N ILE A 190 -4.80 -5.56 0.65
CA ILE A 190 -4.84 -4.31 1.39
C ILE A 190 -5.70 -4.56 2.62
N ARG A 191 -5.18 -4.23 3.80
CA ARG A 191 -5.93 -4.31 5.07
C ARG A 191 -6.24 -2.92 5.56
N VAL A 192 -7.53 -2.60 5.73
CA VAL A 192 -8.03 -1.34 6.27
C VAL A 192 -9.06 -1.65 7.35
N TRP A 193 -8.85 -1.15 8.57
CA TRP A 193 -9.79 -1.31 9.71
C TRP A 193 -10.34 -2.74 9.86
N GLY A 194 -9.44 -3.73 9.85
CA GLY A 194 -9.81 -5.16 9.96
C GLY A 194 -10.27 -5.83 8.66
N ILE A 195 -10.76 -5.07 7.68
CA ILE A 195 -11.24 -5.60 6.39
C ILE A 195 -10.06 -5.84 5.44
N VAL A 196 -9.99 -7.04 4.84
CA VAL A 196 -8.99 -7.39 3.84
C VAL A 196 -9.61 -7.38 2.45
N ARG A 197 -9.02 -6.62 1.52
CA ARG A 197 -9.39 -6.60 0.10
C ARG A 197 -8.23 -7.09 -0.74
N ARG A 198 -8.47 -8.01 -1.67
CA ARG A 198 -7.47 -8.47 -2.65
C ARG A 198 -7.53 -7.56 -3.87
N ARG A 199 -6.37 -7.15 -4.39
CA ARG A 199 -6.24 -6.32 -5.59
C ARG A 199 -5.06 -6.81 -6.41
N THR A 200 -5.23 -6.78 -7.73
CA THR A 200 -4.15 -6.98 -8.70
C THR A 200 -3.85 -5.64 -9.34
N SER A 201 -2.56 -5.33 -9.49
CA SER A 201 -2.07 -4.14 -10.17
C SER A 201 -1.33 -4.59 -11.40
N ASP A 202 -1.86 -4.27 -12.57
CA ASP A 202 -1.30 -4.66 -13.86
C ASP A 202 -0.70 -3.43 -14.56
N MET A 203 0.31 -3.67 -15.38
CA MET A 203 0.99 -2.67 -16.19
C MET A 203 1.37 -3.28 -17.53
N ASN A 204 1.11 -2.54 -18.61
CA ASN A 204 1.57 -2.88 -19.94
C ASN A 204 2.43 -1.72 -20.47
N CYS A 205 3.68 -2.01 -20.81
CA CYS A 205 4.59 -1.02 -21.39
C CYS A 205 5.24 -1.56 -22.66
N THR A 206 5.27 -0.73 -23.70
CA THR A 206 6.06 -0.96 -24.90
C THR A 206 7.38 -0.20 -24.79
N ILE A 207 8.49 -0.91 -25.01
CA ILE A 207 9.85 -0.39 -24.97
C ILE A 207 10.41 -0.49 -26.39
N ALA A 208 10.91 0.62 -26.93
CA ALA A 208 11.62 0.64 -28.19
C ALA A 208 13.13 0.70 -27.94
N LEU A 209 13.85 -0.29 -28.45
CA LEU A 209 15.29 -0.42 -28.34
C LEU A 209 15.91 0.03 -29.65
N ASN A 210 16.90 0.92 -29.55
CA ASN A 210 17.72 1.33 -30.68
C ASN A 210 18.99 0.47 -30.67
N LEU A 211 19.17 -0.33 -31.73
CA LEU A 211 20.25 -1.31 -31.82
C LEU A 211 21.62 -0.65 -32.06
N ASN A 212 21.64 0.47 -32.79
CA ASN A 212 22.86 1.19 -33.15
C ASN A 212 23.48 1.88 -31.93
N SER A 213 22.65 2.49 -31.09
CA SER A 213 23.09 3.15 -29.85
C SER A 213 23.05 2.25 -28.62
N SER A 214 22.56 1.00 -28.76
CA SER A 214 22.35 0.05 -27.66
C SER A 214 21.60 0.65 -26.47
N SER A 215 20.56 1.44 -26.76
CA SER A 215 19.86 2.24 -25.76
C SER A 215 18.33 2.17 -25.91
N VAL A 216 17.61 2.64 -24.90
CA VAL A 216 16.16 2.78 -24.96
C VAL A 216 15.83 4.08 -25.70
N GLN A 217 15.15 3.96 -26.83
CA GLN A 217 14.70 5.12 -27.61
C GLN A 217 13.50 5.79 -26.95
N TYR A 218 12.51 5.00 -26.56
CA TYR A 218 11.33 5.48 -25.83
C TYR A 218 10.63 4.34 -25.10
N VAL A 219 9.85 4.74 -24.10
CA VAL A 219 8.99 3.84 -23.32
C VAL A 219 7.58 4.42 -23.31
N ARG A 220 6.58 3.59 -23.57
CA ARG A 220 5.17 3.96 -23.51
C ARG A 220 4.41 2.96 -22.65
N CYS A 221 3.77 3.42 -21.59
CA CYS A 221 2.96 2.59 -20.69
C CYS A 221 1.49 2.99 -20.75
N THR A 222 0.60 2.01 -20.67
CA THR A 222 -0.86 2.16 -20.59
C THR A 222 -1.38 1.71 -19.24
#